data_AF-A0A5C7J5P1-F1
#
_entry.id   AF-A0A5C7J5P1-F1
#
_cell.length_a   1.000
_cell.length_b   1.000
_cell.length_c   1.000
_cell.angle_alpha   90.00
_cell.angle_beta   90.00
_cell.angle_gamma   90.00
#
_symmetry.space_group_name_H-M   'P 1'
#
loop_
_entity.id
_entity.type
_entity.pdbx_description
1 polymer ?
#
loop_
_entity_poly.entity_id
_entity_poly.type
_entity_poly.pdbx_seq_one_letter_code
_entity_poly.pdbx_strand_id
1 'polypeptide(L)'
;MSMKTIIKKAAVALAVVCASVAIIGGGQASAAQIPYNPGGMGTSTTPVFNTFTGVPLGVGNEADFVKLRASNGDPKVTPSVSPFSDPLTDDCKVGDMYDIRTYIHNGASPDYNHNGSGPAVAHNTTVAMTAPLGTSAKGFAFQSTISASNAASVVDVARLNCGSNVQLQLVPQSVHVYSKNTGWNVAADSSVNGTLKIGSEVFGSGDVFACWDGRVLVIYTVKVVEVPQVPQASCDLLTVTALGDRKYKFDVKYTAKNGATFKSVSYTIKDSDGNSKAISENEYTFDKEGTFQVIATVTFMINGKEVAKTGDNCAKEVTVTPENCPVPGKQHLPKGHPECEYCPTNKDLPADDDRCVETPAKLPETGAAGLVGLFTAVSAAGTGAYRFVTRRRLV
;
A
#
# COMPACT_ATOMS: atom_id res chain seq x y z
N MET A 1 -5.18 -37.66 23.00
CA MET A 1 -6.45 -38.00 22.35
C MET A 1 -7.31 -36.73 22.23
N SER A 2 -7.11 -36.01 21.13
CA SER A 2 -8.05 -35.14 20.39
C SER A 2 -9.15 -34.36 21.14
N MET A 3 -8.95 -33.05 21.31
CA MET A 3 -10.04 -32.07 21.27
C MET A 3 -9.85 -31.18 20.03
N LYS A 4 -10.66 -31.43 19.00
CA LYS A 4 -10.60 -30.76 17.70
C LYS A 4 -11.25 -29.37 17.79
N THR A 5 -10.41 -28.38 17.48
CA THR A 5 -10.65 -27.08 16.85
C THR A 5 -12.02 -26.88 16.20
N ILE A 6 -12.70 -25.75 16.51
CA ILE A 6 -13.40 -24.85 15.56
C ILE A 6 -13.52 -23.49 16.27
N ILE A 7 -12.60 -22.57 16.01
CA ILE A 7 -12.83 -21.13 16.20
C ILE A 7 -12.93 -20.56 14.80
N LYS A 8 -14.16 -20.21 14.40
CA LYS A 8 -14.47 -19.52 13.15
C LYS A 8 -13.78 -18.16 13.17
N LYS A 9 -12.68 -18.04 12.43
CA LYS A 9 -12.07 -16.76 12.10
C LYS A 9 -13.05 -15.95 11.25
N ALA A 10 -13.48 -14.81 11.77
CA ALA A 10 -14.13 -13.77 11.00
C ALA A 10 -13.11 -13.22 9.99
N ALA A 11 -13.15 -13.76 8.77
CA ALA A 11 -12.54 -13.13 7.63
C ALA A 11 -13.39 -11.90 7.29
N VAL A 12 -12.87 -10.70 7.59
CA VAL A 12 -13.33 -9.48 6.94
C VAL A 12 -12.83 -9.59 5.50
N ALA A 13 -13.61 -10.29 4.68
CA ALA A 13 -13.49 -10.21 3.25
C ALA A 13 -13.82 -8.76 2.88
N LEU A 14 -12.82 -8.03 2.41
CA LEU A 14 -13.04 -6.80 1.67
C LEU A 14 -13.79 -7.21 0.40
N ALA A 15 -15.12 -7.21 0.49
CA ALA A 15 -15.97 -7.38 -0.66
C ALA A 15 -15.70 -6.18 -1.56
N VAL A 16 -14.90 -6.39 -2.60
CA VAL A 16 -14.97 -5.59 -3.81
C VAL A 16 -16.39 -5.82 -4.31
N VAL A 17 -17.31 -4.98 -3.86
CA VAL A 17 -18.62 -4.85 -4.47
C VAL A 17 -18.33 -4.22 -5.83
N CYS A 18 -18.04 -5.07 -6.81
CA CYS A 18 -18.38 -4.76 -8.18
C CYS A 18 -19.89 -4.55 -8.16
N ALA A 19 -20.32 -3.31 -7.92
CA ALA A 19 -21.65 -2.87 -8.25
C ALA A 19 -21.72 -2.87 -9.77
N SER A 20 -21.78 -4.05 -10.36
CA SER A 20 -22.49 -4.25 -11.62
C SER A 20 -23.93 -3.90 -11.30
N VAL A 21 -24.24 -2.62 -11.37
CA VAL A 21 -25.61 -2.17 -11.55
C VAL A 21 -26.01 -2.73 -12.90
N ALA A 22 -26.55 -3.94 -12.89
CA ALA A 22 -27.36 -4.44 -13.97
C ALA A 22 -28.57 -3.49 -14.03
N ILE A 23 -28.44 -2.43 -14.83
CA ILE A 23 -29.58 -1.64 -15.23
C ILE A 23 -30.39 -2.60 -16.10
N ILE A 24 -31.38 -3.22 -15.48
CA ILE A 24 -32.45 -3.92 -16.15
C ILE A 24 -32.98 -2.93 -17.18
N GLY A 25 -32.81 -3.24 -18.46
CA GLY A 25 -33.47 -2.56 -19.57
C GLY A 25 -34.97 -2.83 -19.49
N GLY A 26 -35.62 -2.30 -18.46
CA GLY A 26 -37.06 -2.12 -18.43
C GLY A 26 -37.34 -0.98 -19.38
N GLY A 27 -37.99 -1.29 -20.51
CA GLY A 27 -38.39 -0.30 -21.49
C GLY A 27 -39.09 0.86 -20.80
N GLN A 28 -38.40 1.99 -20.72
CA GLN A 28 -39.02 3.24 -20.32
C GLN A 28 -39.90 3.65 -21.49
N ALA A 29 -41.20 3.79 -21.22
CA ALA A 29 -42.09 4.45 -22.16
C ALA A 29 -41.50 5.85 -22.39
N SER A 30 -40.89 6.07 -23.56
CA SER A 30 -40.44 7.40 -23.95
C SER A 30 -41.66 8.31 -23.90
N ALA A 31 -41.60 9.36 -23.08
CA ALA A 31 -42.61 10.40 -23.09
C ALA A 31 -42.83 10.86 -24.54
N ALA A 32 -44.08 11.14 -24.92
CA ALA A 32 -44.39 11.61 -26.26
C ALA A 32 -43.52 12.83 -26.58
N GLN A 33 -42.66 12.70 -27.58
CA GLN A 33 -41.72 13.74 -27.97
C GLN A 33 -42.45 14.82 -28.78
N ILE A 34 -42.44 16.05 -28.29
CA ILE A 34 -43.09 17.21 -28.91
C ILE A 34 -42.02 18.00 -29.68
N PRO A 35 -42.11 18.16 -31.01
CA PRO A 35 -41.18 19.02 -31.74
C PRO A 35 -41.25 20.46 -31.23
N TYR A 36 -40.09 21.06 -30.94
CA TYR A 36 -40.00 22.47 -30.56
C TYR A 36 -40.44 23.35 -31.73
N ASN A 37 -41.39 24.25 -31.46
CA ASN A 37 -41.82 25.27 -32.40
C ASN A 37 -41.55 26.66 -31.80
N PRO A 38 -40.74 27.52 -32.43
CA PRO A 38 -40.51 28.88 -31.97
C PRO A 38 -41.83 29.66 -31.84
N GLY A 39 -42.19 30.05 -30.62
CA GLY A 39 -43.45 30.75 -30.32
C GLY A 39 -44.67 29.84 -30.15
N GLY A 40 -44.53 28.53 -30.33
CA GLY A 40 -45.54 27.55 -29.95
C GLY A 40 -45.57 27.35 -28.44
N MET A 41 -46.76 27.34 -27.85
CA MET A 41 -46.96 26.97 -26.44
C MET A 41 -47.22 25.46 -26.34
N GLY A 42 -46.86 24.86 -25.20
CA GLY A 42 -47.31 23.51 -24.87
C GLY A 42 -48.84 23.45 -24.94
N THR A 43 -49.40 22.34 -25.42
CA THR A 43 -50.86 22.18 -25.52
C THR A 43 -51.46 21.46 -24.32
N SER A 44 -50.60 20.90 -23.45
CA SER A 44 -51.05 20.18 -22.26
C SER A 44 -51.57 21.14 -21.19
N THR A 45 -52.71 20.80 -20.58
CA THR A 45 -53.29 21.54 -19.44
C THR A 45 -52.72 21.09 -18.10
N THR A 46 -52.00 19.97 -18.08
CA THR A 46 -51.36 19.39 -16.88
C THR A 46 -49.86 19.25 -17.10
N PRO A 47 -49.05 19.20 -16.02
CA PRO A 47 -47.61 19.26 -16.16
C PRO A 47 -47.06 18.00 -16.85
N VAL A 48 -46.10 18.21 -17.75
CA VAL A 48 -45.37 17.15 -18.44
C VAL A 48 -43.91 17.55 -18.49
N PHE A 49 -43.02 16.72 -17.94
CA PHE A 49 -41.60 17.07 -17.86
C PHE A 49 -40.88 16.69 -19.14
N ASN A 50 -40.05 17.62 -19.63
CA ASN A 50 -38.93 17.33 -20.53
C ASN A 50 -39.34 16.60 -21.83
N THR A 51 -40.42 17.08 -22.45
CA THR A 51 -41.03 16.41 -23.61
C THR A 51 -40.61 17.01 -24.94
N PHE A 52 -39.95 18.19 -24.97
CA PHE A 52 -39.65 18.83 -26.24
C PHE A 52 -38.40 18.26 -26.93
N THR A 53 -38.36 18.32 -28.25
CA THR A 53 -37.22 17.92 -29.10
C THR A 53 -36.80 19.06 -30.01
N GLY A 54 -35.51 19.13 -30.37
CA GLY A 54 -34.99 20.19 -31.25
C GLY A 54 -34.93 21.57 -30.58
N VAL A 55 -34.86 21.60 -29.24
CA VAL A 55 -34.79 22.85 -28.47
C VAL A 55 -33.44 23.55 -28.73
N PRO A 56 -33.43 24.87 -29.03
CA PRO A 56 -32.21 25.61 -29.36
C PRO A 56 -31.26 25.77 -28.16
N LEU A 57 -30.13 26.46 -28.37
CA LEU A 57 -29.14 26.80 -27.34
C LEU A 57 -28.49 25.58 -26.65
N GLY A 58 -28.33 24.48 -27.39
CA GLY A 58 -27.64 23.28 -26.90
C GLY A 58 -28.46 22.44 -25.90
N VAL A 59 -29.77 22.67 -25.78
CA VAL A 59 -30.67 21.79 -25.03
C VAL A 59 -30.96 20.53 -25.84
N GLY A 60 -31.38 20.68 -27.09
CA GLY A 60 -31.62 19.56 -28.01
C GLY A 60 -32.90 18.79 -27.66
N ASN A 61 -32.77 17.48 -27.42
CA ASN A 61 -33.85 16.64 -26.93
C ASN A 61 -33.94 16.79 -25.40
N GLU A 62 -35.06 17.27 -24.88
CA GLU A 62 -35.24 17.45 -23.44
C GLU A 62 -35.36 16.14 -22.68
N ALA A 63 -35.68 15.01 -23.35
CA ALA A 63 -35.66 13.70 -22.70
C ALA A 63 -34.23 13.24 -22.35
N ASP A 64 -33.22 13.82 -23.00
CA ASP A 64 -31.79 13.71 -22.67
C ASP A 64 -31.42 14.95 -21.81
N PHE A 65 -31.80 14.88 -20.53
CA PHE A 65 -31.74 16.03 -19.62
C PHE A 65 -30.64 15.97 -18.57
N VAL A 66 -30.01 14.81 -18.38
CA VAL A 66 -28.77 14.68 -17.64
C VAL A 66 -27.64 14.76 -18.64
N LYS A 67 -26.75 15.74 -18.49
CA LYS A 67 -25.58 15.86 -19.38
C LYS A 67 -24.36 16.31 -18.60
N LEU A 68 -23.19 16.07 -19.17
CA LEU A 68 -21.90 16.39 -18.57
C LEU A 68 -21.07 17.34 -19.43
N ARG A 69 -20.16 18.05 -18.79
CA ARG A 69 -19.07 18.78 -19.46
C ARG A 69 -17.84 18.84 -18.56
N ALA A 70 -16.69 19.17 -19.13
CA ALA A 70 -15.52 19.54 -18.33
C ALA A 70 -15.82 20.82 -17.53
N SER A 71 -15.36 20.86 -16.28
CA SER A 71 -15.59 21.94 -15.33
C SER A 71 -14.30 22.68 -15.00
N ASN A 72 -14.41 23.99 -14.80
CA ASN A 72 -13.36 24.81 -14.21
C ASN A 72 -13.51 24.95 -12.68
N GLY A 73 -14.50 24.28 -12.08
CA GLY A 73 -14.81 24.36 -10.65
C GLY A 73 -15.88 25.39 -10.28
N ASP A 74 -16.40 26.18 -11.23
CA ASP A 74 -17.56 27.04 -11.03
C ASP A 74 -18.71 26.66 -11.99
N PRO A 75 -19.78 26.00 -11.49
CA PRO A 75 -20.89 25.56 -12.33
C PRO A 75 -21.66 26.71 -12.99
N LYS A 76 -21.50 27.94 -12.50
CA LYS A 76 -22.16 29.15 -13.04
C LYS A 76 -21.50 29.63 -14.33
N VAL A 77 -20.21 29.37 -14.47
CA VAL A 77 -19.45 29.76 -15.65
C VAL A 77 -19.64 28.68 -16.69
N THR A 78 -20.30 29.02 -17.81
CA THR A 78 -20.30 28.13 -18.97
C THR A 78 -19.03 28.36 -19.76
N PRO A 79 -18.09 27.39 -19.82
CA PRO A 79 -16.90 27.54 -20.64
C PRO A 79 -17.36 27.67 -22.10
N SER A 80 -16.87 28.67 -22.81
CA SER A 80 -17.24 28.96 -24.20
C SER A 80 -16.97 27.81 -25.18
N VAL A 81 -16.20 26.80 -24.75
CA VAL A 81 -15.72 25.67 -25.57
C VAL A 81 -16.15 24.28 -25.05
N SER A 82 -16.92 24.18 -23.98
CA SER A 82 -17.32 22.89 -23.41
C SER A 82 -18.85 22.78 -23.27
N PRO A 83 -19.57 22.42 -24.35
CA PRO A 83 -20.99 22.19 -24.28
C PRO A 83 -21.30 20.93 -23.47
N PHE A 84 -22.48 20.91 -22.86
CA PHE A 84 -23.00 19.71 -22.21
C PHE A 84 -23.27 18.60 -23.24
N SER A 85 -22.84 17.38 -22.93
CA SER A 85 -22.95 16.20 -23.79
C SER A 85 -23.27 14.94 -22.98
N ASP A 86 -23.87 13.95 -23.65
CA ASP A 86 -24.04 12.58 -23.17
C ASP A 86 -23.91 11.61 -24.38
N PRO A 87 -23.04 10.59 -24.32
CA PRO A 87 -21.99 10.38 -23.31
C PRO A 87 -20.84 11.37 -23.46
N LEU A 88 -20.18 11.69 -22.35
CA LEU A 88 -18.89 12.37 -22.35
C LEU A 88 -17.78 11.33 -22.31
N THR A 89 -16.95 11.29 -23.36
CA THR A 89 -15.78 10.40 -23.44
C THR A 89 -14.52 11.24 -23.38
N ASP A 90 -13.73 11.05 -22.35
CA ASP A 90 -12.55 11.85 -22.06
C ASP A 90 -11.45 10.99 -21.41
N ASP A 91 -10.19 11.38 -21.53
CA ASP A 91 -9.09 10.70 -20.83
C ASP A 91 -8.94 11.27 -19.42
N CYS A 92 -9.94 11.02 -18.57
CA CYS A 92 -10.06 11.56 -17.21
C CYS A 92 -8.73 11.47 -16.43
N LYS A 93 -8.13 12.61 -16.11
CA LYS A 93 -6.90 12.71 -15.31
C LYS A 93 -7.24 13.04 -13.87
N VAL A 94 -6.41 12.55 -12.95
CA VAL A 94 -6.53 12.91 -11.53
C VAL A 94 -6.47 14.42 -11.40
N GLY A 95 -7.46 15.00 -10.74
CA GLY A 95 -7.61 16.44 -10.60
C GLY A 95 -8.65 17.07 -11.53
N ASP A 96 -8.99 16.40 -12.64
CA ASP A 96 -10.02 16.89 -13.57
C ASP A 96 -11.37 17.00 -12.86
N MET A 97 -12.19 17.94 -13.33
CA MET A 97 -13.51 18.19 -12.78
C MET A 97 -14.55 18.16 -13.89
N TYR A 98 -15.75 17.69 -13.56
CA TYR A 98 -16.86 17.60 -14.48
C TYR A 98 -18.13 18.15 -13.83
N ASP A 99 -18.87 18.97 -14.58
CA ASP A 99 -20.19 19.43 -14.17
C ASP A 99 -21.23 18.44 -14.67
N ILE A 100 -22.13 18.01 -13.79
CA ILE A 100 -23.29 17.20 -14.13
C ILE A 100 -24.51 18.11 -14.03
N ARG A 101 -25.21 18.30 -15.14
CA ARG A 101 -26.44 19.11 -15.22
C ARG A 101 -27.65 18.22 -15.36
N THR A 102 -28.67 18.46 -14.54
CA THR A 102 -30.05 18.06 -14.79
C THR A 102 -30.83 19.27 -15.31
N TYR A 103 -31.42 19.15 -16.50
CA TYR A 103 -32.33 20.13 -17.08
C TYR A 103 -33.78 19.75 -16.72
N ILE A 104 -34.57 20.69 -16.22
CA ILE A 104 -35.97 20.45 -15.86
C ILE A 104 -36.82 21.50 -16.56
N HIS A 105 -37.80 21.05 -17.32
CA HIS A 105 -38.77 21.92 -17.98
C HIS A 105 -40.15 21.31 -17.93
N ASN A 106 -41.12 22.08 -17.43
CA ASN A 106 -42.52 21.74 -17.48
C ASN A 106 -43.13 22.23 -18.79
N GLY A 107 -43.43 21.31 -19.69
CA GLY A 107 -43.90 21.59 -21.05
C GLY A 107 -45.41 21.76 -21.20
N ALA A 108 -46.16 21.98 -20.12
CA ALA A 108 -47.56 22.38 -20.20
C ALA A 108 -47.73 23.80 -20.79
N SER A 109 -48.97 24.20 -21.09
CA SER A 109 -49.24 25.57 -21.53
C SER A 109 -49.12 26.55 -20.35
N PRO A 110 -48.41 27.68 -20.49
CA PRO A 110 -48.38 28.73 -19.49
C PRO A 110 -49.75 29.35 -19.21
N ASP A 111 -50.69 29.29 -20.16
CA ASP A 111 -52.05 29.85 -20.03
C ASP A 111 -52.80 29.27 -18.82
N TYR A 112 -52.47 28.02 -18.44
CA TYR A 112 -53.09 27.33 -17.31
C TYR A 112 -52.26 27.39 -16.02
N ASN A 113 -51.27 28.28 -15.92
CA ASN A 113 -50.53 28.47 -14.66
C ASN A 113 -51.39 29.16 -13.59
N HIS A 114 -52.35 30.02 -13.99
CA HIS A 114 -53.19 30.84 -13.10
C HIS A 114 -52.44 31.40 -11.88
N ASN A 115 -51.31 32.08 -12.14
CA ASN A 115 -50.44 32.66 -11.12
C ASN A 115 -50.00 31.68 -10.01
N GLY A 116 -49.76 30.41 -10.36
CA GLY A 116 -49.28 29.37 -9.43
C GLY A 116 -50.36 28.40 -8.96
N SER A 117 -51.65 28.73 -9.16
CA SER A 117 -52.77 27.92 -8.69
C SER A 117 -53.38 27.01 -9.76
N GLY A 118 -52.96 27.18 -11.00
CA GLY A 118 -53.57 26.53 -12.15
C GLY A 118 -53.02 25.12 -12.39
N PRO A 119 -53.76 24.30 -13.16
CA PRO A 119 -53.46 22.88 -13.32
C PRO A 119 -52.14 22.61 -14.07
N ALA A 120 -51.57 23.59 -14.78
CA ALA A 120 -50.30 23.42 -15.46
C ALA A 120 -49.08 23.52 -14.53
N VAL A 121 -49.22 23.97 -13.28
CA VAL A 121 -48.09 24.06 -12.34
C VAL A 121 -47.79 22.67 -11.77
N ALA A 122 -46.53 22.24 -11.86
CA ALA A 122 -46.10 21.01 -11.23
C ALA A 122 -45.83 21.26 -9.75
N HIS A 123 -46.47 20.52 -8.86
CA HIS A 123 -46.39 20.71 -7.42
C HIS A 123 -45.54 19.63 -6.73
N ASN A 124 -44.94 19.99 -5.59
CA ASN A 124 -44.04 19.12 -4.82
C ASN A 124 -42.93 18.50 -5.69
N THR A 125 -42.45 19.27 -6.65
CA THR A 125 -41.46 18.85 -7.62
C THR A 125 -40.11 18.61 -6.93
N THR A 126 -39.55 17.43 -7.15
CA THR A 126 -38.25 17.03 -6.64
C THR A 126 -37.38 16.44 -7.74
N VAL A 127 -36.06 16.53 -7.52
CA VAL A 127 -35.04 15.85 -8.32
C VAL A 127 -34.28 14.91 -7.40
N ALA A 128 -34.35 13.61 -7.65
CA ALA A 128 -33.48 12.63 -7.03
C ALA A 128 -32.27 12.39 -7.94
N MET A 129 -31.06 12.64 -7.43
CA MET A 129 -29.82 12.54 -8.18
C MET A 129 -29.01 11.36 -7.67
N THR A 130 -28.46 10.55 -8.57
CA THR A 130 -27.54 9.45 -8.24
C THR A 130 -26.20 9.67 -8.94
N ALA A 131 -25.12 9.64 -8.17
CA ALA A 131 -23.75 9.78 -8.62
C ALA A 131 -22.87 8.66 -8.02
N PRO A 132 -22.03 7.98 -8.83
CA PRO A 132 -21.17 6.88 -8.40
C PRO A 132 -19.91 7.39 -7.69
N LEU A 133 -20.11 8.05 -6.55
CA LEU A 133 -19.03 8.63 -5.74
C LEU A 133 -18.28 7.53 -4.98
N GLY A 134 -16.96 7.65 -4.88
CA GLY A 134 -16.09 6.69 -4.19
C GLY A 134 -16.01 5.30 -4.83
N THR A 135 -16.59 5.11 -6.01
CA THR A 135 -16.56 3.84 -6.75
C THR A 135 -15.41 3.85 -7.75
N SER A 136 -14.64 2.76 -7.83
CA SER A 136 -13.53 2.62 -8.78
C SER A 136 -14.01 2.02 -10.10
N ALA A 137 -13.99 2.80 -11.18
CA ALA A 137 -14.43 2.36 -12.49
C ALA A 137 -13.76 3.16 -13.62
N LYS A 138 -13.95 2.69 -14.85
CA LYS A 138 -13.67 3.46 -16.08
C LYS A 138 -14.90 4.15 -16.65
N GLY A 139 -16.09 3.76 -16.22
CA GLY A 139 -17.36 4.30 -16.70
C GLY A 139 -18.26 4.65 -15.53
N PHE A 140 -18.83 5.84 -15.54
CA PHE A 140 -19.66 6.37 -14.48
C PHE A 140 -21.01 6.77 -15.04
N ALA A 141 -22.09 6.27 -14.45
CA ALA A 141 -23.45 6.59 -14.82
C ALA A 141 -24.06 7.55 -13.80
N PHE A 142 -24.50 8.71 -14.25
CA PHE A 142 -25.19 9.70 -13.44
C PHE A 142 -26.67 9.67 -13.81
N GLN A 143 -27.53 9.52 -12.82
CA GLN A 143 -28.97 9.41 -13.05
C GLN A 143 -29.69 10.54 -12.32
N SER A 144 -30.70 11.12 -12.97
CA SER A 144 -31.64 12.00 -12.32
C SER A 144 -33.07 11.53 -12.56
N THR A 145 -33.88 11.61 -11.51
CA THR A 145 -35.33 11.35 -11.57
C THR A 145 -36.06 12.62 -11.17
N ILE A 146 -36.89 13.15 -12.05
CA ILE A 146 -37.76 14.30 -11.77
C ILE A 146 -39.14 13.74 -11.41
N SER A 147 -39.70 14.19 -10.30
CA SER A 147 -41.02 13.76 -9.82
C SER A 147 -41.83 14.95 -9.34
N ALA A 148 -43.15 14.89 -9.47
CA ALA A 148 -44.09 15.86 -8.91
C ALA A 148 -45.36 15.14 -8.46
N SER A 149 -46.16 15.75 -7.58
CA SER A 149 -47.40 15.12 -7.08
C SER A 149 -48.53 15.03 -8.12
N ASN A 150 -48.45 15.82 -9.20
CA ASN A 150 -49.48 15.92 -10.23
C ASN A 150 -48.93 15.72 -11.66
N ALA A 151 -47.79 15.05 -11.80
CA ALA A 151 -47.20 14.70 -13.09
C ALA A 151 -46.50 13.34 -13.03
N ALA A 152 -46.36 12.67 -14.18
CA ALA A 152 -45.58 11.45 -14.27
C ALA A 152 -44.09 11.76 -14.04
N SER A 153 -43.41 10.89 -13.30
CA SER A 153 -41.96 10.98 -13.11
C SER A 153 -41.22 10.65 -14.40
N VAL A 154 -40.11 11.34 -14.66
CA VAL A 154 -39.19 11.06 -15.77
C VAL A 154 -37.80 10.76 -15.21
N VAL A 155 -37.06 9.91 -15.91
CA VAL A 155 -35.74 9.44 -15.49
C VAL A 155 -34.82 9.49 -16.70
N ASP A 156 -33.58 9.94 -16.47
CA ASP A 156 -32.54 9.94 -17.49
C ASP A 156 -31.18 9.62 -16.86
N VAL A 157 -30.28 9.07 -17.68
CA VAL A 157 -28.97 8.56 -17.29
C VAL A 157 -27.90 8.99 -18.28
N ALA A 158 -26.96 9.80 -17.81
CA ALA A 158 -25.80 10.22 -18.58
C ALA A 158 -24.53 9.46 -18.20
N ARG A 159 -23.57 9.37 -19.11
CA ARG A 159 -22.32 8.61 -18.90
C ARG A 159 -21.05 9.44 -19.08
N LEU A 160 -20.13 9.27 -18.12
CA LEU A 160 -18.72 9.66 -18.24
C LEU A 160 -17.86 8.41 -18.48
N ASN A 161 -17.14 8.37 -19.59
CA ASN A 161 -16.22 7.30 -19.93
C ASN A 161 -14.77 7.81 -19.85
N CYS A 162 -13.98 7.18 -18.97
CA CYS A 162 -12.58 7.45 -18.71
C CYS A 162 -11.66 6.38 -19.32
N GLY A 163 -10.43 6.75 -19.70
CA GLY A 163 -9.45 5.80 -20.24
C GLY A 163 -8.92 4.78 -19.23
N SER A 164 -8.86 5.16 -17.94
CA SER A 164 -8.31 4.37 -16.85
C SER A 164 -9.27 4.27 -15.66
N ASN A 165 -8.97 3.36 -14.72
CA ASN A 165 -9.75 3.24 -13.48
C ASN A 165 -9.44 4.45 -12.60
N VAL A 166 -10.47 5.20 -12.26
CA VAL A 166 -10.41 6.35 -11.35
C VAL A 166 -11.52 6.26 -10.32
N GLN A 167 -11.52 7.16 -9.33
CA GLN A 167 -12.69 7.40 -8.48
C GLN A 167 -13.19 8.83 -8.68
N LEU A 168 -14.46 9.05 -8.34
CA LEU A 168 -15.06 10.38 -8.32
C LEU A 168 -15.39 10.79 -6.89
N GLN A 169 -15.16 12.06 -6.58
CA GLN A 169 -15.60 12.70 -5.35
C GLN A 169 -16.45 13.93 -5.68
N LEU A 170 -17.45 14.22 -4.86
CA LEU A 170 -18.19 15.46 -4.98
C LEU A 170 -17.27 16.63 -4.57
N VAL A 171 -17.24 17.68 -5.37
CA VAL A 171 -16.61 18.94 -4.96
C VAL A 171 -17.51 19.58 -3.90
N PRO A 172 -17.01 19.87 -2.68
CA PRO A 172 -17.83 20.43 -1.62
C PRO A 172 -18.51 21.73 -2.02
N GLN A 173 -19.76 21.90 -1.60
CA GLN A 173 -20.60 23.08 -1.87
C GLN A 173 -20.81 23.37 -3.37
N SER A 174 -20.72 22.36 -4.23
CA SER A 174 -20.84 22.54 -5.67
C SER A 174 -22.28 22.44 -6.19
N VAL A 175 -23.25 22.01 -5.37
CA VAL A 175 -24.64 21.85 -5.82
C VAL A 175 -25.32 23.20 -5.95
N HIS A 176 -25.68 23.54 -7.18
CA HIS A 176 -26.32 24.80 -7.54
C HIS A 176 -27.61 24.57 -8.30
N VAL A 177 -28.60 25.41 -8.04
CA VAL A 177 -29.89 25.43 -8.72
C VAL A 177 -30.09 26.78 -9.37
N TYR A 178 -30.44 26.79 -10.64
CA TYR A 178 -30.75 28.00 -11.39
C TYR A 178 -32.16 27.94 -11.96
N SER A 179 -32.89 29.03 -11.79
CA SER A 179 -34.04 29.40 -12.63
C SER A 179 -33.87 30.86 -13.03
N LYS A 180 -34.55 31.28 -14.10
CA LYS A 180 -34.53 32.68 -14.52
C LYS A 180 -34.99 33.61 -13.39
N ASN A 181 -36.05 33.23 -12.67
CA ASN A 181 -36.71 34.09 -11.68
C ASN A 181 -36.03 34.06 -10.30
N THR A 182 -35.35 32.96 -9.97
CA THR A 182 -34.63 32.82 -8.69
C THR A 182 -33.14 33.13 -8.79
N GLY A 183 -32.58 33.19 -9.99
CA GLY A 183 -31.14 33.18 -10.20
C GLY A 183 -30.48 31.90 -9.66
N TRP A 184 -29.18 31.99 -9.39
CA TRP A 184 -28.37 30.90 -8.84
C TRP A 184 -28.52 30.80 -7.32
N ASN A 185 -28.93 29.64 -6.85
CA ASN A 185 -29.05 29.29 -5.43
C ASN A 185 -28.17 28.09 -5.12
N VAL A 186 -27.68 28.00 -3.89
CA VAL A 186 -26.87 26.88 -3.41
C VAL A 186 -27.78 25.87 -2.72
N ALA A 187 -27.58 24.58 -3.01
CA ALA A 187 -28.23 23.48 -2.31
C ALA A 187 -27.20 22.68 -1.50
N ALA A 188 -27.68 21.88 -0.55
CA ALA A 188 -26.81 21.04 0.26
C ALA A 188 -26.18 19.91 -0.57
N ASP A 189 -24.92 19.57 -0.29
CA ASP A 189 -24.21 18.45 -0.93
C ASP A 189 -24.92 17.11 -0.75
N SER A 190 -25.65 16.94 0.36
CA SER A 190 -26.50 15.77 0.63
C SER A 190 -27.65 15.59 -0.35
N SER A 191 -27.88 16.56 -1.24
CA SER A 191 -28.82 16.44 -2.36
C SER A 191 -28.31 15.46 -3.43
N VAL A 192 -26.99 15.30 -3.57
CA VAL A 192 -26.38 14.29 -4.44
C VAL A 192 -26.45 12.95 -3.73
N ASN A 193 -26.94 11.90 -4.42
CA ASN A 193 -27.40 10.65 -3.81
C ASN A 193 -28.54 10.86 -2.79
N GLY A 194 -29.28 11.95 -2.95
CA GLY A 194 -30.45 12.31 -2.14
C GLY A 194 -31.59 12.83 -3.02
N THR A 195 -32.46 13.63 -2.42
CA THR A 195 -33.60 14.25 -3.11
C THR A 195 -33.62 15.75 -2.82
N LEU A 196 -33.74 16.55 -3.87
CA LEU A 196 -33.77 18.01 -3.81
C LEU A 196 -35.14 18.51 -4.23
N LYS A 197 -35.79 19.31 -3.36
CA LYS A 197 -37.00 20.05 -3.72
C LYS A 197 -36.62 21.28 -4.53
N ILE A 198 -37.25 21.47 -5.70
CA ILE A 198 -36.93 22.57 -6.63
C ILE A 198 -38.15 23.46 -6.87
N GLY A 199 -37.94 24.69 -7.33
CA GLY A 199 -39.02 25.59 -7.73
C GLY A 199 -38.54 26.62 -8.73
N SER A 200 -39.42 27.00 -9.66
CA SER A 200 -39.07 27.91 -10.77
C SER A 200 -39.19 29.39 -10.39
N GLU A 201 -40.18 29.73 -9.56
CA GLU A 201 -40.43 31.11 -9.10
C GLU A 201 -39.80 31.40 -7.73
N VAL A 202 -39.81 30.39 -6.85
CA VAL A 202 -39.25 30.46 -5.50
C VAL A 202 -38.40 29.22 -5.28
N PHE A 203 -37.12 29.41 -4.95
CA PHE A 203 -36.20 28.31 -4.74
C PHE A 203 -36.71 27.39 -3.62
N GLY A 204 -36.81 26.09 -3.91
CA GLY A 204 -37.25 25.06 -2.95
C GLY A 204 -38.75 25.00 -2.67
N SER A 205 -39.59 25.77 -3.38
CA SER A 205 -41.05 25.76 -3.15
C SER A 205 -41.70 24.41 -3.46
N GLY A 206 -41.17 23.68 -4.45
CA GLY A 206 -41.80 22.51 -5.06
C GLY A 206 -42.63 22.84 -6.30
N ASP A 207 -42.78 24.12 -6.63
CA ASP A 207 -43.64 24.55 -7.73
C ASP A 207 -42.79 24.88 -8.96
N VAL A 208 -43.02 24.14 -10.04
CA VAL A 208 -42.37 24.37 -11.34
C VAL A 208 -43.43 24.76 -12.36
N PHE A 209 -43.41 26.03 -12.74
CA PHE A 209 -44.38 26.65 -13.64
C PHE A 209 -44.17 26.17 -15.07
N ALA A 210 -45.25 26.08 -15.81
CA ALA A 210 -45.22 25.75 -17.23
C ALA A 210 -44.78 26.98 -18.02
N CYS A 211 -43.53 27.03 -18.45
CA CYS A 211 -42.97 28.07 -19.32
C CYS A 211 -41.51 27.75 -19.64
N TRP A 212 -41.03 28.18 -20.81
CA TRP A 212 -39.60 28.19 -21.12
C TRP A 212 -38.78 28.88 -20.02
N ASP A 213 -39.26 30.02 -19.53
CA ASP A 213 -38.60 30.79 -18.48
C ASP A 213 -38.72 30.16 -17.08
N GLY A 214 -39.66 29.22 -16.90
CA GLY A 214 -39.84 28.43 -15.68
C GLY A 214 -38.92 27.22 -15.59
N ARG A 215 -38.01 27.03 -16.56
CA ARG A 215 -37.02 25.95 -16.53
C ARG A 215 -36.09 26.05 -15.32
N VAL A 216 -35.74 24.91 -14.77
CA VAL A 216 -34.79 24.79 -13.65
C VAL A 216 -33.58 23.98 -14.10
N LEU A 217 -32.39 24.41 -13.73
CA LEU A 217 -31.14 23.66 -13.89
C LEU A 217 -30.63 23.27 -12.51
N VAL A 218 -30.27 22.01 -12.32
CA VAL A 218 -29.52 21.56 -11.13
C VAL A 218 -28.16 21.09 -11.60
N ILE A 219 -27.09 21.69 -11.07
CA ILE A 219 -25.72 21.37 -11.46
C ILE A 219 -24.89 21.08 -10.22
N TYR A 220 -24.09 20.02 -10.24
CA TYR A 220 -23.06 19.75 -9.25
C TYR A 220 -21.77 19.33 -9.94
N THR A 221 -20.65 19.48 -9.24
CA THR A 221 -19.32 19.22 -9.81
C THR A 221 -18.70 18.02 -9.11
N VAL A 222 -18.19 17.07 -9.88
CA VAL A 222 -17.36 15.97 -9.37
C VAL A 222 -15.91 16.18 -9.77
N LYS A 223 -15.01 15.67 -8.94
CA LYS A 223 -13.57 15.66 -9.17
C LYS A 223 -13.07 14.23 -9.31
N VAL A 224 -12.20 14.02 -10.29
CA VAL A 224 -11.47 12.78 -10.48
C VAL A 224 -10.36 12.69 -9.44
N VAL A 225 -10.34 11.58 -8.71
CA VAL A 225 -9.31 11.27 -7.71
C VAL A 225 -8.69 9.92 -7.98
N GLU A 226 -7.49 9.72 -7.43
CA GLU A 226 -6.79 8.45 -7.52
C GLU A 226 -7.61 7.32 -6.88
N VAL A 227 -7.51 6.13 -7.45
CA VAL A 227 -8.05 4.93 -6.82
C VAL A 227 -7.25 4.67 -5.53
N PRO A 228 -7.92 4.56 -4.36
CA PRO A 228 -7.27 4.20 -3.12
C PRO A 228 -6.47 2.91 -3.29
N GLN A 229 -5.16 3.02 -3.09
CA GLN A 229 -4.27 1.86 -3.20
C GLN A 229 -4.30 1.09 -1.88
N VAL A 230 -4.48 -0.23 -1.95
CA VAL A 230 -4.42 -1.08 -0.75
C VAL A 230 -2.96 -1.10 -0.24
N PRO A 231 -2.71 -0.81 1.05
CA PRO A 231 -1.38 -0.91 1.63
C PRO A 231 -0.80 -2.31 1.46
N GLN A 232 0.43 -2.39 0.94
CA GLN A 232 1.11 -3.66 0.69
C GLN A 232 2.35 -3.74 1.58
N ALA A 233 2.41 -4.79 2.40
CA ALA A 233 3.53 -5.07 3.28
C ALA A 233 3.84 -6.58 3.29
N SER A 234 5.09 -6.93 3.04
CA SER A 234 5.58 -8.32 3.08
C SER A 234 7.04 -8.40 3.52
N CYS A 235 7.37 -9.53 4.13
CA CYS A 235 8.75 -9.95 4.34
C CYS A 235 9.13 -10.85 3.15
N ASP A 236 10.09 -10.42 2.34
CA ASP A 236 10.33 -11.01 1.02
C ASP A 236 11.44 -12.04 1.03
N LEU A 237 12.50 -11.82 1.82
CA LEU A 237 13.62 -12.74 1.94
C LEU A 237 14.42 -12.48 3.22
N LEU A 238 14.77 -13.54 3.96
CA LEU A 238 15.84 -13.53 4.96
C LEU A 238 17.12 -14.12 4.38
N THR A 239 18.20 -13.35 4.42
CA THR A 239 19.56 -13.79 4.10
C THR A 239 20.37 -13.90 5.38
N VAL A 240 21.13 -14.99 5.52
CA VAL A 240 22.02 -15.22 6.65
C VAL A 240 23.45 -15.36 6.12
N THR A 241 24.37 -14.58 6.69
CA THR A 241 25.79 -14.55 6.31
C THR A 241 26.64 -14.94 7.52
N ALA A 242 27.51 -15.95 7.38
CA ALA A 242 28.48 -16.29 8.41
C ALA A 242 29.60 -15.25 8.46
N LEU A 243 29.94 -14.77 9.66
CA LEU A 243 31.02 -13.81 9.89
C LEU A 243 32.29 -14.44 10.50
N GLY A 244 32.22 -15.73 10.89
CA GLY A 244 33.28 -16.40 11.67
C GLY A 244 32.93 -16.45 13.16
N ASP A 245 33.66 -17.26 13.92
CA ASP A 245 33.50 -17.42 15.38
C ASP A 245 32.06 -17.66 15.86
N ARG A 246 31.30 -18.49 15.10
CA ARG A 246 29.86 -18.77 15.30
C ARG A 246 28.98 -17.51 15.28
N LYS A 247 29.48 -16.40 14.74
CA LYS A 247 28.76 -15.15 14.55
C LYS A 247 28.15 -15.09 13.16
N TYR A 248 26.90 -14.66 13.09
CA TYR A 248 26.15 -14.53 11.85
C TYR A 248 25.48 -13.17 11.76
N LYS A 249 25.33 -12.67 10.54
CA LYS A 249 24.58 -11.47 10.19
C LYS A 249 23.29 -11.83 9.46
N PHE A 250 22.22 -11.12 9.78
CA PHE A 250 20.89 -11.28 9.21
C PHE A 250 20.53 -10.03 8.41
N ASP A 251 20.19 -10.22 7.14
CA ASP A 251 19.72 -9.16 6.26
C ASP A 251 18.35 -9.54 5.72
N VAL A 252 17.37 -8.64 5.87
CA VAL A 252 15.98 -8.88 5.47
C VAL A 252 15.58 -7.95 4.33
N LYS A 253 15.14 -8.55 3.23
CA LYS A 253 14.46 -7.84 2.15
C LYS A 253 12.97 -7.81 2.43
N TYR A 254 12.35 -6.66 2.24
CA TYR A 254 10.93 -6.46 2.47
C TYR A 254 10.32 -5.52 1.42
N THR A 255 8.99 -5.58 1.29
CA THR A 255 8.20 -4.66 0.47
C THR A 255 7.29 -3.84 1.38
N ALA A 256 7.31 -2.52 1.21
CA ALA A 256 6.39 -1.57 1.83
C ALA A 256 5.92 -0.57 0.76
N LYS A 257 4.64 -0.63 0.38
CA LYS A 257 4.05 0.22 -0.67
C LYS A 257 2.67 0.72 -0.24
N ASN A 258 2.18 1.74 -0.96
CA ASN A 258 0.79 2.22 -0.87
C ASN A 258 0.41 2.64 0.57
N GLY A 259 1.28 3.40 1.24
CA GLY A 259 1.05 3.89 2.61
C GLY A 259 1.47 2.93 3.73
N ALA A 260 1.99 1.74 3.41
CA ALA A 260 2.74 0.95 4.39
C ALA A 260 4.15 1.51 4.57
N THR A 261 4.60 1.66 5.82
CA THR A 261 5.98 2.10 6.13
C THR A 261 6.67 1.10 7.04
N PHE A 262 7.97 0.90 6.84
CA PHE A 262 8.79 0.03 7.67
C PHE A 262 8.97 0.63 9.06
N LYS A 263 8.92 -0.20 10.10
CA LYS A 263 9.18 0.20 11.50
C LYS A 263 10.42 -0.50 12.07
N SER A 264 10.43 -1.83 12.08
CA SER A 264 11.53 -2.60 12.69
C SER A 264 11.58 -4.03 12.17
N VAL A 265 12.68 -4.73 12.46
CA VAL A 265 12.80 -6.19 12.31
C VAL A 265 13.15 -6.77 13.68
N SER A 266 12.60 -7.94 13.98
CA SER A 266 13.02 -8.80 15.08
C SER A 266 13.25 -10.20 14.55
N TYR A 267 14.09 -10.97 15.23
CA TYR A 267 14.42 -12.34 14.85
C TYR A 267 14.09 -13.29 15.99
N THR A 268 13.56 -14.45 15.66
CA THR A 268 13.37 -15.57 16.59
C THR A 268 14.28 -16.71 16.14
N ILE A 269 15.17 -17.12 17.02
CA ILE A 269 16.08 -18.25 16.81
C ILE A 269 15.49 -19.45 17.54
N LYS A 270 15.27 -20.55 16.83
CA LYS A 270 14.79 -21.82 17.38
C LYS A 270 15.87 -22.89 17.26
N ASP A 271 16.11 -23.63 18.33
CA ASP A 271 16.95 -24.83 18.28
C ASP A 271 16.14 -26.07 17.86
N SER A 272 16.84 -27.21 17.68
CA SER A 272 16.23 -28.50 17.34
C SER A 272 15.31 -29.07 18.44
N ASP A 273 15.51 -28.63 19.69
CA ASP A 273 14.74 -29.08 20.85
C ASP A 273 13.45 -28.26 21.03
N GLY A 274 13.25 -27.22 20.20
CA GLY A 274 12.08 -26.35 20.19
C GLY A 274 12.17 -25.14 21.12
N ASN A 275 13.34 -24.89 21.76
CA ASN A 275 13.55 -23.67 22.53
C ASN A 275 13.70 -22.48 21.58
N SER A 276 13.19 -21.31 21.99
CA SER A 276 13.22 -20.10 21.17
C SER A 276 13.80 -18.90 21.92
N LYS A 277 14.62 -18.09 21.24
CA LYS A 277 15.16 -16.82 21.72
C LYS A 277 14.83 -15.70 20.74
N ALA A 278 14.26 -14.60 21.23
CA ALA A 278 14.01 -13.41 20.44
C ALA A 278 15.17 -12.43 20.56
N ILE A 279 15.56 -11.81 19.45
CA ILE A 279 16.59 -10.77 19.37
C ILE A 279 16.11 -9.65 18.43
N SER A 280 16.66 -8.45 18.60
CA SER A 280 16.33 -7.29 17.74
C SER A 280 17.54 -6.82 16.92
N GLU A 281 18.72 -7.27 17.29
CA GLU A 281 19.96 -7.05 16.57
C GLU A 281 20.01 -7.89 15.30
N ASN A 282 20.63 -7.35 14.26
CA ASN A 282 20.85 -8.04 12.99
C ASN A 282 22.11 -8.92 12.99
N GLU A 283 22.79 -9.06 14.12
CA GLU A 283 23.93 -9.97 14.30
C GLU A 283 23.73 -10.81 15.56
N TYR A 284 24.15 -12.06 15.51
CA TYR A 284 24.04 -12.99 16.63
C TYR A 284 25.20 -13.98 16.67
N THR A 285 25.73 -14.23 17.86
CA THR A 285 26.74 -15.26 18.13
C THR A 285 26.08 -16.45 18.82
N PHE A 286 26.22 -17.64 18.25
CA PHE A 286 25.65 -18.86 18.81
C PHE A 286 26.56 -19.43 19.90
N ASP A 287 25.99 -19.70 21.07
CA ASP A 287 26.70 -20.25 22.23
C ASP A 287 27.04 -21.74 22.06
N LYS A 288 26.29 -22.44 21.20
CA LYS A 288 26.37 -23.89 20.98
C LYS A 288 26.38 -24.21 19.49
N GLU A 289 26.98 -25.34 19.18
CA GLU A 289 26.90 -25.96 17.85
C GLU A 289 25.53 -26.60 17.65
N GLY A 290 25.15 -26.78 16.38
CA GLY A 290 23.88 -27.41 16.02
C GLY A 290 23.16 -26.72 14.87
N THR A 291 21.95 -27.17 14.60
CA THR A 291 21.09 -26.61 13.56
C THR A 291 20.01 -25.75 14.20
N PHE A 292 19.88 -24.52 13.72
CA PHE A 292 18.96 -23.52 14.24
C PHE A 292 18.09 -22.97 13.10
N GLN A 293 16.83 -22.68 13.40
CA GLN A 293 15.95 -21.96 12.50
C GLN A 293 15.86 -20.50 12.94
N VAL A 294 16.31 -19.59 12.07
CA VAL A 294 16.19 -18.15 12.26
C VAL A 294 14.95 -17.65 11.52
N ILE A 295 14.04 -16.99 12.22
CA ILE A 295 12.79 -16.46 11.67
C ILE A 295 12.76 -14.95 11.86
N ALA A 296 12.77 -14.19 10.77
CA ALA A 296 12.59 -12.76 10.78
C ALA A 296 11.10 -12.37 10.81
N THR A 297 10.78 -11.39 11.64
CA THR A 297 9.48 -10.73 11.71
C THR A 297 9.68 -9.23 11.46
N VAL A 298 9.13 -8.76 10.35
CA VAL A 298 9.20 -7.34 9.95
C VAL A 298 7.92 -6.64 10.37
N THR A 299 8.05 -5.57 11.13
CA THR A 299 6.94 -4.75 11.60
C THR A 299 6.79 -3.51 10.73
N PHE A 300 5.57 -3.25 10.29
CA PHE A 300 5.20 -2.09 9.48
C PHE A 300 4.16 -1.25 10.20
N MET A 301 4.12 0.04 9.88
CA MET A 301 3.00 0.91 10.20
C MET A 301 2.06 0.98 8.99
N ILE A 302 0.80 0.60 9.18
CA ILE A 302 -0.27 0.68 8.18
C ILE A 302 -1.46 1.39 8.83
N ASN A 303 -1.85 2.54 8.29
CA ASN A 303 -2.95 3.36 8.82
C ASN A 303 -2.84 3.63 10.34
N GLY A 304 -1.62 3.93 10.82
CA GLY A 304 -1.35 4.20 12.23
C GLY A 304 -1.32 2.98 13.15
N LYS A 305 -1.45 1.75 12.62
CA LYS A 305 -1.39 0.50 13.39
C LYS A 305 -0.17 -0.33 13.01
N GLU A 306 0.40 -1.02 13.99
CA GLU A 306 1.50 -1.95 13.79
C GLU A 306 1.00 -3.28 13.22
N VAL A 307 1.65 -3.71 12.14
CA VAL A 307 1.37 -4.99 11.48
C VAL A 307 2.69 -5.73 11.31
N ALA A 308 2.81 -6.87 11.98
CA ALA A 308 3.94 -7.78 11.83
C ALA A 308 3.72 -8.73 10.65
N LYS A 309 4.76 -8.91 9.83
CA LYS A 309 4.80 -9.88 8.73
C LYS A 309 6.00 -10.80 8.89
N THR A 310 5.74 -12.08 8.74
CA THR A 310 6.72 -13.17 8.71
C THR A 310 6.20 -14.26 7.77
N GLY A 311 6.98 -15.31 7.55
CA GLY A 311 6.62 -16.44 6.68
C GLY A 311 7.86 -17.23 6.26
N ASP A 312 7.66 -18.26 5.43
CA ASP A 312 8.73 -19.20 5.04
C ASP A 312 9.91 -18.52 4.35
N ASN A 313 9.66 -17.51 3.51
CA ASN A 313 10.72 -16.73 2.86
C ASN A 313 11.58 -15.92 3.85
N CYS A 314 11.06 -15.71 5.06
CA CYS A 314 11.73 -15.03 6.15
C CYS A 314 12.15 -15.97 7.26
N ALA A 315 12.18 -17.27 6.97
CA ALA A 315 12.82 -18.27 7.80
C ALA A 315 14.04 -18.85 7.06
N LYS A 316 15.12 -19.07 7.78
CA LYS A 316 16.32 -19.70 7.23
C LYS A 316 16.94 -20.63 8.27
N GLU A 317 17.32 -21.81 7.82
CA GLU A 317 18.09 -22.74 8.63
C GLU A 317 19.58 -22.34 8.61
N VAL A 318 20.21 -22.40 9.77
CA VAL A 318 21.61 -22.08 10.01
C VAL A 318 22.23 -23.26 10.74
N THR A 319 23.26 -23.86 10.14
CA THR A 319 24.08 -24.87 10.78
C THR A 319 25.34 -24.21 11.33
N VAL A 320 25.53 -24.32 12.64
CA VAL A 320 26.71 -23.84 13.35
C VAL A 320 27.64 -25.02 13.58
N THR A 321 28.77 -25.03 12.87
CA THR A 321 29.79 -26.09 12.94
C THR A 321 30.92 -25.70 13.90
N PRO A 322 31.70 -26.68 14.40
CA PRO A 322 32.92 -26.41 15.14
C PRO A 322 33.87 -25.50 14.36
N GLU A 323 34.57 -24.59 15.04
CA GLU A 323 35.72 -23.91 14.45
C GLU A 323 36.83 -24.92 14.19
N ASN A 324 37.56 -24.76 13.09
CA ASN A 324 38.71 -25.59 12.80
C ASN A 324 39.92 -25.19 13.64
N CYS A 325 40.78 -26.16 13.92
CA CYS A 325 42.02 -26.00 14.65
C CYS A 325 42.96 -25.03 13.91
N PRO A 326 43.49 -24.00 14.59
CA PRO A 326 44.39 -23.03 13.96
C PRO A 326 45.83 -23.56 13.76
N VAL A 327 46.14 -24.77 14.25
CA VAL A 327 47.47 -25.37 14.14
C VAL A 327 47.76 -25.79 12.68
N PRO A 328 48.88 -25.36 12.08
CA PRO A 328 49.26 -25.72 10.71
C PRO A 328 49.32 -27.25 10.50
N GLY A 329 48.56 -27.81 9.56
CA GLY A 329 48.52 -29.25 9.28
C GLY A 329 47.43 -30.02 10.04
N LYS A 330 46.81 -29.40 11.04
CA LYS A 330 45.73 -29.97 11.85
C LYS A 330 44.38 -29.27 11.62
N GLN A 331 44.24 -28.47 10.56
CA GLN A 331 43.01 -27.68 10.29
C GLN A 331 41.76 -28.52 10.00
N HIS A 332 41.91 -29.84 9.86
CA HIS A 332 40.80 -30.79 9.76
C HIS A 332 40.20 -31.14 11.12
N LEU A 333 40.89 -30.83 12.22
CA LEU A 333 40.41 -31.06 13.57
C LEU A 333 39.62 -29.85 14.07
N PRO A 334 38.63 -30.04 14.95
CA PRO A 334 37.99 -28.93 15.63
C PRO A 334 38.95 -28.23 16.61
N LYS A 335 38.75 -26.93 16.82
CA LYS A 335 39.47 -26.10 17.78
C LYS A 335 39.25 -26.65 19.20
N GLY A 336 40.34 -26.87 19.93
CA GLY A 336 40.30 -27.49 21.27
C GLY A 336 40.36 -29.02 21.28
N HIS A 337 40.51 -29.68 20.12
CA HIS A 337 40.86 -31.10 20.07
C HIS A 337 42.20 -31.34 20.83
N PRO A 338 42.39 -32.46 21.53
CA PRO A 338 43.65 -32.74 22.26
C PRO A 338 44.91 -32.68 21.38
N GLU A 339 44.77 -32.97 20.09
CA GLU A 339 45.87 -32.85 19.10
C GLU A 339 45.98 -31.45 18.45
N CYS A 340 45.19 -30.48 18.91
CA CYS A 340 45.20 -29.09 18.47
C CYS A 340 46.09 -28.23 19.39
N GLU A 341 47.29 -28.73 19.68
CA GLU A 341 48.28 -28.02 20.49
C GLU A 341 49.45 -27.55 19.62
N TYR A 342 49.93 -26.34 19.89
CA TYR A 342 51.15 -25.82 19.30
C TYR A 342 52.37 -26.40 20.01
N CYS A 343 53.47 -26.55 19.28
CA CYS A 343 54.73 -26.96 19.88
C CYS A 343 55.17 -25.96 20.98
N PRO A 344 55.54 -26.43 22.19
CA PRO A 344 55.93 -25.57 23.31
C PRO A 344 57.11 -24.63 22.99
N THR A 345 58.02 -25.07 22.11
CA THR A 345 59.24 -24.34 21.74
C THR A 345 59.11 -23.57 20.44
N ASN A 346 58.09 -23.85 19.60
CA ASN A 346 57.86 -23.15 18.33
C ASN A 346 56.37 -23.11 17.94
N LYS A 347 55.75 -21.93 18.02
CA LYS A 347 54.31 -21.74 17.76
C LYS A 347 53.90 -21.92 16.30
N ASP A 348 54.84 -22.05 15.37
CA ASP A 348 54.54 -22.30 13.96
C ASP A 348 54.45 -23.80 13.61
N LEU A 349 54.67 -24.67 14.59
CA LEU A 349 54.66 -26.12 14.43
C LEU A 349 53.56 -26.77 15.30
N PRO A 350 52.93 -27.85 14.81
CA PRO A 350 52.18 -28.78 15.66
C PRO A 350 53.04 -29.33 16.80
N ALA A 351 52.42 -29.65 17.93
CA ALA A 351 53.10 -30.29 19.06
C ALA A 351 53.67 -31.67 18.73
N ASP A 352 53.10 -32.37 17.75
CA ASP A 352 53.52 -33.70 17.27
C ASP A 352 54.47 -33.66 16.06
N ASP A 353 54.92 -32.48 15.63
CA ASP A 353 55.90 -32.35 14.54
C ASP A 353 57.29 -32.82 15.01
N ASP A 354 57.98 -33.65 14.22
CA ASP A 354 59.33 -34.16 14.54
C ASP A 354 60.36 -33.04 14.80
N ARG A 355 60.09 -31.82 14.30
CA ARG A 355 60.92 -30.62 14.54
C ARG A 355 60.60 -29.92 15.86
N CYS A 356 59.57 -30.35 16.57
CA CYS A 356 59.23 -29.89 17.92
C CYS A 356 60.14 -30.57 18.94
N VAL A 357 61.32 -29.98 19.16
CA VAL A 357 62.28 -30.50 20.13
C VAL A 357 62.04 -29.84 21.48
N GLU A 358 61.62 -30.63 22.49
CA GLU A 358 61.65 -30.18 23.88
C GLU A 358 63.11 -30.08 24.33
N THR A 359 63.57 -28.89 24.69
CA THR A 359 64.87 -28.73 25.32
C THR A 359 64.87 -29.50 26.65
N PRO A 360 65.74 -30.51 26.88
CA PRO A 360 65.70 -31.28 28.11
C PRO A 360 65.93 -30.38 29.32
N ALA A 361 65.01 -30.41 30.29
CA ALA A 361 65.02 -29.58 31.50
C ALA A 361 66.09 -29.96 32.54
N LYS A 362 67.20 -30.57 32.11
CA LYS A 362 68.40 -30.75 32.94
C LYS A 362 69.64 -30.51 32.10
N LEU A 363 70.31 -29.39 32.38
CA LEU A 363 71.74 -29.31 32.20
C LEU A 363 72.37 -30.51 32.93
N PRO A 364 73.32 -31.27 32.34
CA PRO A 364 74.13 -32.17 33.14
C PRO A 364 74.80 -31.33 34.23
N GLU A 365 74.61 -31.69 35.49
CA GLU A 365 75.39 -31.14 36.59
C GLU A 365 76.85 -31.58 36.39
N THR A 366 77.60 -30.86 35.56
CA THR A 366 79.05 -30.83 35.67
C THR A 366 79.36 -29.93 36.86
N GLY A 367 79.15 -30.46 38.06
CA GLY A 367 79.62 -29.84 39.29
C GLY A 367 81.11 -29.52 39.17
N ALA A 368 81.51 -28.35 39.68
CA ALA A 368 82.87 -27.80 39.61
C ALA A 368 83.99 -28.70 40.17
N ALA A 369 83.69 -29.91 40.65
CA ALA A 369 84.65 -30.91 41.08
C ALA A 369 85.36 -31.65 39.91
N GLY A 370 84.79 -31.67 38.70
CA GLY A 370 85.37 -32.41 37.56
C GLY A 370 86.60 -31.75 36.93
N LEU A 371 86.69 -30.42 36.95
CA LEU A 371 87.79 -29.69 36.30
C LEU A 371 89.04 -29.54 37.19
N VAL A 372 88.89 -29.60 38.51
CA VAL A 372 90.04 -29.52 39.45
C VAL A 372 90.83 -30.84 39.50
N GLY A 373 90.15 -31.99 39.33
CA GLY A 373 90.79 -33.31 39.32
C GLY A 373 91.70 -33.55 38.09
N LEU A 374 91.35 -32.97 36.94
CA LEU A 374 92.15 -33.13 35.71
C LEU A 374 93.41 -32.25 35.72
N PHE A 375 93.35 -31.03 36.28
CA PHE A 375 94.53 -30.16 36.37
C PHE A 375 95.58 -30.63 37.40
N THR A 376 95.16 -31.28 38.48
CA THR A 376 96.09 -31.81 39.49
C THR A 376 96.83 -33.06 39.01
N ALA A 377 96.18 -33.94 38.25
CA ALA A 377 96.80 -35.15 37.70
C ALA A 377 97.90 -34.84 36.66
N VAL A 378 97.67 -33.87 35.77
CA VAL A 378 98.64 -33.49 34.73
C VAL A 378 99.85 -32.75 35.32
N SER A 379 99.63 -31.94 36.36
CA SER A 379 100.70 -31.18 37.03
C SER A 379 101.65 -32.09 37.84
N ALA A 380 101.11 -33.13 38.49
CA ALA A 380 101.93 -34.11 39.23
C ALA A 380 102.76 -34.99 38.29
N ALA A 381 102.18 -35.44 37.17
CA ALA A 381 102.89 -36.21 36.15
C ALA A 381 104.02 -35.41 35.47
N GLY A 382 103.76 -34.13 35.16
CA GLY A 382 104.77 -33.22 34.60
C GLY A 382 105.94 -32.97 35.54
N THR A 383 105.66 -32.78 36.84
CA THR A 383 106.71 -32.58 37.86
C THR A 383 107.56 -33.84 38.08
N GLY A 384 106.94 -35.03 38.04
CA GLY A 384 107.63 -36.31 38.11
C GLY A 384 108.58 -36.55 36.93
N ALA A 385 108.13 -36.26 35.70
CA ALA A 385 108.94 -36.41 34.50
C ALA A 385 110.13 -35.43 34.48
N TYR A 386 109.93 -34.17 34.87
CA TYR A 386 110.99 -33.16 34.95
C TYR A 386 112.10 -33.54 35.94
N ARG A 387 111.73 -34.11 37.11
CA ARG A 387 112.69 -34.54 38.14
C ARG A 387 113.49 -35.79 37.73
N PHE A 388 112.92 -36.68 36.91
CA PHE A 388 113.61 -37.86 36.39
C PHE A 388 114.63 -37.52 35.31
N VAL A 389 114.30 -36.58 34.41
CA VAL A 389 115.20 -36.13 33.33
C VAL A 389 116.37 -35.31 33.86
N THR A 390 116.14 -34.45 34.86
CA THR A 390 117.20 -33.61 35.45
C THR A 390 118.20 -34.39 36.32
N ARG A 391 117.79 -35.50 36.96
CA ARG A 391 118.71 -36.38 37.70
C ARG A 391 119.68 -37.17 36.82
N ARG A 392 119.42 -37.33 35.52
CA ARG A 392 120.30 -38.07 34.59
C ARG A 392 121.36 -37.20 33.89
N ARG A 393 121.45 -35.90 34.19
CA ARG A 393 122.44 -34.97 33.58
C ARG A 393 123.51 -34.43 34.53
N LEU A 394 123.62 -34.97 35.75
CA LEU A 394 124.66 -34.59 36.72
C LEU A 394 125.37 -35.81 37.33
N VAL A 395 125.84 -36.71 36.46
CA VAL A 395 127.01 -37.57 36.70
C VAL A 395 127.96 -37.38 35.54
#